data_AF-A0A6J8C2C6-F1
#
_entry.id   AF-A0A6J8C2C6-F1
#
_cell.length_a   1.000
_cell.length_b   1.000
_cell.length_c   1.000
_cell.angle_alpha   90.00
_cell.angle_beta   90.00
_cell.angle_gamma   90.00
#
_symmetry.space_group_name_H-M   'P 1'
#
loop_
_entity.id
_entity.type
_entity.pdbx_description
1 polymer ?
#
loop_
_entity_poly.entity_id
_entity_poly.type
_entity_poly.pdbx_seq_one_letter_code
_entity_poly.pdbx_strand_id
1 'polypeptide(L)'
;MMDRVRLIFIILVFTSGSCQSFLFRKDKVDCLLSQWSQWSDVYGFGARSKERVILRYPDNGGKPCPNDMEITEYTSQKPTIQTTAKQVITSFLQRRLKRNPSSPRRIVKRDDPIGLFRDLLIIMDSSGSIGASSFKIAKQQIGELLGLLCPVPDPFNSNRRNGYNRAALIQYSSNVVEEFDFDDQHSLADLKSAIISIPYQAGNDLYRRCFI
;
A
#
# COMPACT_ATOMS: atom_id res chain seq x y z
N MET A 1 47.33 -61.35 23.65
CA MET A 1 46.72 -60.75 22.45
C MET A 1 46.41 -59.31 22.82
N MET A 2 47.26 -58.37 22.40
CA MET A 2 47.28 -56.97 22.86
C MET A 2 46.46 -56.09 21.91
N ASP A 3 45.34 -55.57 22.37
CA ASP A 3 44.58 -54.55 21.64
C ASP A 3 45.28 -53.19 21.76
N ARG A 4 45.89 -52.75 20.66
CA ARG A 4 46.53 -51.44 20.55
C ARG A 4 45.45 -50.38 20.31
N VAL A 5 45.06 -49.65 21.35
CA VAL A 5 44.32 -48.39 21.20
C VAL A 5 45.26 -47.35 20.60
N ARG A 6 45.03 -46.99 19.33
CA ARG A 6 45.74 -45.87 18.68
C ARG A 6 45.11 -44.56 19.13
N LEU A 7 45.73 -43.91 20.11
CA LEU A 7 45.42 -42.53 20.48
C LEU A 7 45.88 -41.62 19.33
N ILE A 8 44.93 -41.04 18.59
CA ILE A 8 45.22 -40.01 17.58
C ILE A 8 45.25 -38.67 18.32
N PHE A 9 46.44 -38.18 18.64
CA PHE A 9 46.66 -36.81 19.09
C PHE A 9 46.59 -35.88 17.86
N ILE A 10 45.45 -35.24 17.64
CA ILE A 10 45.36 -34.10 16.72
C ILE A 10 45.90 -32.88 17.48
N ILE A 11 47.20 -32.62 17.34
CA ILE A 11 47.81 -31.38 17.83
C ILE A 11 47.45 -30.29 16.81
N LEU A 12 46.43 -29.49 17.11
CA LEU A 12 46.18 -28.23 16.40
C LEU A 12 47.23 -27.22 16.85
N VAL A 13 48.35 -27.20 16.12
CA VAL A 13 49.41 -26.20 16.27
C VAL A 13 48.87 -24.86 15.76
N PHE A 14 48.42 -23.99 16.66
CA PHE A 14 48.17 -22.58 16.37
C PHE A 14 49.51 -21.82 16.33
N THR A 15 50.28 -22.00 15.26
CA THR A 15 51.44 -21.15 14.99
C THR A 15 51.05 -19.94 14.16
N SER A 16 51.64 -18.81 14.55
CA SER A 16 51.60 -17.47 13.97
C SER A 16 50.38 -16.61 14.33
N GLY A 17 50.67 -15.49 14.99
CA GLY A 17 49.76 -14.39 15.32
C GLY A 17 49.28 -13.60 14.09
N SER A 18 48.90 -14.32 13.04
CA SER A 18 48.23 -13.79 11.85
C SER A 18 47.11 -14.75 11.39
N CYS A 19 46.58 -15.58 12.29
CA CYS A 19 45.22 -16.08 12.14
C CYS A 19 44.26 -14.96 12.54
N GLN A 20 44.07 -13.95 11.66
CA GLN A 20 42.79 -13.26 11.66
C GLN A 20 41.77 -14.31 11.27
N SER A 21 41.17 -14.93 12.28
CA SER A 21 40.05 -15.83 12.15
C SER A 21 39.08 -15.28 11.11
N PHE A 22 38.86 -16.04 10.03
CA PHE A 22 37.78 -15.79 9.07
C PHE A 22 36.40 -15.65 9.76
N LEU A 23 36.29 -16.16 11.00
CA LEU A 23 35.10 -16.09 11.86
C LEU A 23 34.81 -14.72 12.48
N PHE A 24 35.74 -13.76 12.48
CA PHE A 24 35.53 -12.43 13.06
C PHE A 24 36.06 -11.35 12.12
N ARG A 25 35.30 -11.04 11.06
CA ARG A 25 35.55 -9.85 10.23
C ARG A 25 35.35 -8.61 11.12
N LYS A 26 36.44 -7.93 11.47
CA LYS A 26 36.46 -6.72 12.33
C LYS A 26 36.43 -5.41 11.53
N ASP A 27 36.43 -5.50 10.19
CA ASP A 27 36.44 -4.32 9.34
C ASP A 27 35.13 -3.56 9.46
N LYS A 28 35.24 -2.23 9.50
CA LYS A 28 34.09 -1.33 9.44
C LYS A 28 33.34 -1.56 8.14
N VAL A 29 32.05 -1.88 8.24
CA VAL A 29 31.18 -2.05 7.08
C VAL A 29 30.19 -0.91 7.08
N ASP A 30 30.32 -0.02 6.11
CA ASP A 30 29.36 1.07 5.91
C ASP A 30 28.06 0.53 5.32
N CYS A 31 26.96 1.23 5.63
CA CYS A 31 25.68 1.02 4.97
C CYS A 31 25.80 1.12 3.45
N LEU A 32 25.14 0.20 2.75
CA LEU A 32 25.00 0.24 1.28
C LEU A 32 23.52 0.36 0.93
N LEU A 33 23.19 1.36 0.12
CA LEU A 33 21.84 1.60 -0.39
C LEU A 33 21.74 1.18 -1.85
N SER A 34 20.53 0.87 -2.31
CA SER A 34 20.25 0.73 -3.73
C SER A 34 20.32 2.09 -4.43
N GLN A 35 20.38 2.07 -5.76
CA GLN A 35 19.97 3.24 -6.53
C GLN A 35 18.51 3.60 -6.22
N TRP A 36 18.17 4.88 -6.38
CA TRP A 36 16.78 5.30 -6.33
C TRP A 36 15.96 4.59 -7.41
N SER A 37 14.71 4.27 -7.09
CA SER A 37 13.73 3.88 -8.08
C SER A 37 13.50 5.01 -9.09
N GLN A 38 12.87 4.69 -10.21
CA GLN A 38 12.23 5.72 -11.01
C GLN A 38 11.15 6.42 -10.18
N TRP A 39 10.85 7.67 -10.55
CA TRP A 39 9.70 8.38 -10.00
C TRP A 39 8.42 7.62 -10.30
N SER A 40 7.51 7.58 -9.33
CA SER A 40 6.16 7.11 -9.53
C SER A 40 5.42 8.00 -10.53
N ASP A 41 4.33 7.46 -11.10
CA ASP A 41 3.30 8.31 -11.69
C ASP A 41 2.79 9.31 -10.64
N VAL A 42 2.26 10.45 -11.10
CA VAL A 42 1.66 11.46 -10.22
C VAL A 42 0.37 10.91 -9.60
N TYR A 43 0.13 11.20 -8.32
CA TYR A 43 -1.03 10.79 -7.55
C TYR A 43 -1.51 11.90 -6.59
N GLY A 44 -2.73 11.77 -6.08
CA GLY A 44 -3.32 12.71 -5.13
C GLY A 44 -3.28 14.16 -5.64
N PHE A 45 -2.78 15.07 -4.81
CA PHE A 45 -2.67 16.51 -5.12
C PHE A 45 -1.37 16.85 -5.87
N GLY A 46 -1.05 16.09 -6.91
CA GLY A 46 0.15 16.32 -7.73
C GLY A 46 1.44 15.73 -7.15
N ALA A 47 1.35 14.83 -6.16
CA ALA A 47 2.50 14.20 -5.54
C ALA A 47 3.10 13.09 -6.42
N ARG A 48 4.41 12.92 -6.38
CA ARG A 48 5.13 11.74 -6.91
C ARG A 48 6.22 11.35 -5.93
N SER A 49 6.51 10.06 -5.80
CA SER A 49 7.58 9.59 -4.92
C SER A 49 8.55 8.63 -5.60
N LYS A 50 9.75 8.54 -5.05
CA LYS A 50 10.74 7.52 -5.38
C LYS A 50 11.32 6.97 -4.09
N GLU A 51 11.69 5.70 -4.12
CA GLU A 51 12.20 4.98 -2.95
C GLU A 51 13.54 4.33 -3.27
N ARG A 52 14.30 4.03 -2.22
CA ARG A 52 15.49 3.17 -2.27
C ARG A 52 15.43 2.21 -1.09
N VAL A 53 16.25 1.17 -1.11
CA VAL A 53 16.31 0.18 -0.02
C VAL A 53 17.73 0.02 0.50
N ILE A 54 17.84 -0.42 1.75
CA ILE A 54 19.13 -0.80 2.33
C ILE A 54 19.50 -2.16 1.75
N LEU A 55 20.59 -2.21 0.97
CA LEU A 55 21.16 -3.45 0.44
C LEU A 55 22.08 -4.13 1.47
N ARG A 56 22.71 -3.34 2.35
CA ARG A 56 23.55 -3.83 3.44
C ARG A 56 23.49 -2.89 4.63
N TYR A 57 23.21 -3.42 5.81
CA TYR A 57 23.27 -2.69 7.06
C TYR A 57 24.72 -2.42 7.50
N PRO A 58 24.97 -1.35 8.27
CA PRO A 58 26.29 -1.07 8.82
C PRO A 58 26.70 -2.11 9.87
N ASP A 59 27.99 -2.39 9.97
CA ASP A 59 28.57 -3.30 10.98
C ASP A 59 29.94 -2.81 11.46
N ASN A 60 30.40 -3.31 12.61
CA ASN A 60 31.69 -2.99 13.25
C ASN A 60 31.98 -1.48 13.41
N GLY A 61 30.93 -0.67 13.60
CA GLY A 61 31.07 0.79 13.71
C GLY A 61 31.30 1.52 12.38
N GLY A 62 30.84 0.93 11.27
CA GLY A 62 30.69 1.63 10.00
C GLY A 62 29.56 2.68 10.01
N LYS A 63 29.49 3.49 8.95
CA LYS A 63 28.55 4.62 8.84
C LYS A 63 27.09 4.14 8.81
N PRO A 64 26.20 4.73 9.63
CA PRO A 64 24.79 4.35 9.65
C PRO A 64 24.08 4.66 8.34
N CYS A 65 23.02 3.90 8.04
CA CYS A 65 22.13 4.23 6.92
C CYS A 65 21.40 5.54 7.23
N PRO A 66 21.20 6.41 6.23
CA PRO A 66 20.37 7.59 6.41
C PRO A 66 18.88 7.18 6.49
N ASN A 67 18.05 8.06 7.03
CA ASN A 67 16.62 7.78 7.24
C ASN A 67 15.77 8.11 6.00
N ASP A 68 16.32 8.79 4.99
CA ASP A 68 15.65 9.18 3.76
C ASP A 68 15.61 8.00 2.77
N MET A 69 14.65 7.11 3.00
CA MET A 69 14.39 5.96 2.13
C MET A 69 13.34 6.25 1.06
N GLU A 70 12.57 7.33 1.23
CA GLU A 70 11.56 7.81 0.30
C GLU A 70 11.64 9.33 0.16
N ILE A 71 11.51 9.82 -1.07
CA ILE A 71 11.40 11.25 -1.38
C ILE A 71 10.07 11.47 -2.08
N THR A 72 9.32 12.47 -1.64
CA THR A 72 8.08 12.93 -2.28
C THR A 72 8.25 14.35 -2.80
N GLU A 73 7.82 14.60 -4.03
CA GLU A 73 7.79 15.91 -4.68
C GLU A 73 6.37 16.24 -5.14
N TYR A 74 6.02 17.53 -5.13
CA TYR A 74 4.75 18.03 -5.66
C TYR A 74 4.96 18.67 -7.03
N THR A 75 4.08 18.35 -7.95
CA THR A 75 4.06 18.85 -9.32
C THR A 75 2.74 19.56 -9.60
N SER A 76 2.72 20.46 -10.58
CA SER A 76 1.47 21.09 -11.05
C SER A 76 0.58 20.14 -11.86
N GLN A 77 1.06 18.93 -12.15
CA GLN A 77 0.31 17.94 -12.93
C GLN A 77 -0.78 17.31 -12.06
N LYS A 78 -2.01 17.27 -12.56
CA LYS A 78 -3.11 16.54 -11.91
C LYS A 78 -3.11 15.09 -12.40
N PRO A 79 -3.24 14.10 -11.50
CA PRO A 79 -3.34 12.70 -11.92
C PRO A 79 -4.61 12.47 -12.73
N THR A 80 -4.57 11.52 -13.66
CA THR A 80 -5.79 11.06 -14.34
C THR A 80 -6.47 9.98 -13.52
N ILE A 81 -7.72 9.65 -13.85
CA ILE A 81 -8.48 8.59 -13.19
C ILE A 81 -7.77 7.24 -13.41
N GLN A 82 -7.20 7.03 -14.59
CA GLN A 82 -6.46 5.81 -14.95
C GLN A 82 -5.16 5.67 -14.15
N THR A 83 -4.37 6.74 -14.03
CA THR A 83 -3.14 6.69 -13.22
C THR A 83 -3.47 6.49 -11.75
N THR A 84 -4.54 7.13 -11.26
CA THR A 84 -5.05 6.94 -9.90
C THR A 84 -5.47 5.49 -9.67
N ALA A 85 -6.25 4.89 -10.58
CA ALA A 85 -6.67 3.50 -10.49
C ALA A 85 -5.47 2.54 -10.46
N LYS A 86 -4.51 2.73 -11.37
CA LYS A 86 -3.26 1.95 -11.41
C LYS A 86 -2.49 2.02 -10.09
N GLN A 87 -2.37 3.22 -9.52
CA GLN A 87 -1.69 3.42 -8.24
C GLN A 87 -2.44 2.74 -7.09
N VAL A 88 -3.77 2.87 -7.01
CA VAL A 88 -4.57 2.20 -5.98
C VAL A 88 -4.42 0.67 -6.07
N ILE A 89 -4.52 0.11 -7.28
CA ILE A 89 -4.37 -1.33 -7.51
C ILE A 89 -2.97 -1.79 -7.06
N THR A 90 -1.92 -1.12 -7.52
CA THR A 90 -0.54 -1.54 -7.28
C THR A 90 -0.14 -1.35 -5.81
N SER A 91 -0.50 -0.22 -5.22
CA SER A 91 -0.03 0.21 -3.90
C SER A 91 -0.90 -0.29 -2.74
N PHE A 92 -2.17 -0.59 -2.97
CA PHE A 92 -3.09 -1.01 -1.90
C PHE A 92 -3.65 -2.41 -2.12
N LEU A 93 -4.11 -2.73 -3.34
CA LEU A 93 -4.79 -4.01 -3.59
C LEU A 93 -3.79 -5.16 -3.77
N GLN A 94 -2.68 -4.94 -4.48
CA GLN A 94 -1.69 -5.98 -4.77
C GLN A 94 -0.59 -6.14 -3.71
N ARG A 95 -0.34 -5.13 -2.85
CA ARG A 95 0.77 -5.16 -1.87
C ARG A 95 0.70 -6.33 -0.87
N ARG A 96 -0.45 -6.98 -0.66
CA ARG A 96 -0.55 -8.16 0.22
C ARG A 96 -0.01 -9.46 -0.39
N LEU A 97 0.33 -9.51 -1.69
CA LEU A 97 0.88 -10.71 -2.34
C LEU A 97 2.42 -10.82 -2.23
N LYS A 98 3.12 -9.80 -1.71
CA LYS A 98 4.59 -9.82 -1.51
C LYS A 98 4.98 -10.16 -0.05
N ARG A 99 4.31 -11.11 0.59
CA ARG A 99 4.67 -11.55 1.96
C ARG A 99 5.73 -12.66 1.92
N ASN A 100 6.74 -12.49 2.76
CA ASN A 100 7.94 -13.31 2.98
C ASN A 100 7.76 -14.83 2.72
N PRO A 101 8.55 -15.47 1.82
CA PRO A 101 8.46 -16.90 1.50
C PRO A 101 8.73 -17.85 2.68
N SER A 102 9.20 -17.33 3.82
CA SER A 102 9.50 -18.08 5.04
C SER A 102 8.38 -18.10 6.09
N SER A 103 7.22 -17.48 5.83
CA SER A 103 6.09 -17.55 6.76
C SER A 103 5.28 -18.85 6.56
N PRO A 104 5.06 -19.68 7.61
CA PRO A 104 4.29 -20.91 7.49
C PRO A 104 2.86 -20.62 7.01
N ARG A 105 2.44 -21.41 6.03
CA ARG A 105 1.22 -21.24 5.23
C ARG A 105 -0.03 -21.09 6.10
N ARG A 106 -0.69 -19.93 6.06
CA ARG A 106 -2.16 -19.96 5.90
C ARG A 106 -2.37 -20.13 4.40
N ILE A 107 -2.76 -21.33 3.97
CA ILE A 107 -3.10 -21.60 2.57
C ILE A 107 -4.32 -20.74 2.24
N VAL A 108 -4.08 -19.51 1.78
CA VAL A 108 -5.02 -18.87 0.86
C VAL A 108 -4.89 -19.71 -0.40
N LYS A 109 -5.97 -20.43 -0.74
CA LYS A 109 -6.00 -21.33 -1.89
C LYS A 109 -5.48 -20.59 -3.11
N ARG A 110 -4.58 -21.24 -3.85
CA ARG A 110 -3.96 -20.73 -5.08
C ARG A 110 -4.94 -20.54 -6.25
N ASP A 111 -6.21 -20.83 -6.04
CA ASP A 111 -7.30 -20.70 -7.01
C ASP A 111 -8.41 -19.76 -6.49
N ASP A 112 -8.04 -18.61 -5.90
CA ASP A 112 -8.99 -17.51 -5.69
C ASP A 112 -8.60 -16.32 -6.60
N PRO A 113 -8.98 -16.34 -7.89
CA PRO A 113 -8.59 -15.34 -8.86
C PRO A 113 -9.50 -14.10 -8.80
N ILE A 114 -10.48 -14.07 -7.89
CA ILE A 114 -11.55 -13.07 -7.87
C ILE A 114 -11.57 -12.43 -6.48
N GLY A 115 -10.72 -11.41 -6.30
CA GLY A 115 -10.91 -10.36 -5.30
C GLY A 115 -11.05 -10.81 -3.85
N LEU A 116 -10.00 -10.60 -3.06
CA LEU A 116 -10.12 -10.61 -1.60
C LEU A 116 -11.32 -9.74 -1.19
N PHE A 117 -12.31 -10.29 -0.48
CA PHE A 117 -13.48 -9.53 -0.05
C PHE A 117 -13.10 -8.16 0.52
N ARG A 118 -13.69 -7.07 -0.01
CA ARG A 118 -13.41 -5.69 0.41
C ARG A 118 -14.67 -4.94 0.79
N ASP A 119 -14.57 -4.23 1.90
CA ASP A 119 -15.47 -3.15 2.26
C ASP A 119 -14.78 -1.83 1.90
N LEU A 120 -15.42 -1.04 1.03
CA LEU A 120 -14.92 0.24 0.53
C LEU A 120 -15.74 1.36 1.17
N LEU A 121 -15.17 2.02 2.19
CA LEU A 121 -15.76 3.25 2.72
C LEU A 121 -15.29 4.45 1.91
N ILE A 122 -16.24 5.17 1.32
CA ILE A 122 -15.99 6.41 0.59
C ILE A 122 -16.39 7.57 1.51
N ILE A 123 -15.45 8.48 1.76
CA ILE A 123 -15.69 9.70 2.52
C ILE A 123 -15.61 10.87 1.54
N MET A 124 -16.72 11.58 1.37
CA MET A 124 -16.86 12.66 0.40
C MET A 124 -16.99 14.02 1.08
N ASP A 125 -16.16 14.96 0.68
CA ASP A 125 -16.32 16.36 1.08
C ASP A 125 -17.37 17.04 0.20
N SER A 126 -18.36 17.67 0.84
CA SER A 126 -19.47 18.39 0.20
C SER A 126 -19.57 19.84 0.67
N SER A 127 -18.47 20.37 1.20
CA SER A 127 -18.42 21.71 1.75
C SER A 127 -18.47 22.82 0.68
N GLY A 128 -18.86 24.02 1.11
CA GLY A 128 -19.06 25.20 0.28
C GLY A 128 -17.81 25.63 -0.50
N SER A 129 -16.61 25.33 0.00
CA SER A 129 -15.33 25.71 -0.63
C SER A 129 -15.04 24.93 -1.92
N ILE A 130 -15.68 23.79 -2.12
CA ILE A 130 -15.52 22.94 -3.32
C ILE A 130 -16.27 23.52 -4.51
N GLY A 131 -17.49 24.01 -4.28
CA GLY A 131 -18.41 24.49 -5.31
C GLY A 131 -19.15 23.37 -6.04
N ALA A 132 -20.37 23.66 -6.49
CA ALA A 132 -21.28 22.66 -7.08
C ALA A 132 -20.73 22.00 -8.36
N SER A 133 -19.97 22.74 -9.18
CA SER A 133 -19.36 22.22 -10.40
C SER A 133 -18.26 21.20 -10.10
N SER A 134 -17.35 21.52 -9.19
CA SER A 134 -16.27 20.63 -8.75
C SER A 134 -16.85 19.39 -8.06
N PHE A 135 -17.89 19.56 -7.23
CA PHE A 135 -18.56 18.44 -6.57
C PHE A 135 -19.22 17.50 -7.59
N LYS A 136 -19.90 18.05 -8.60
CA LYS A 136 -20.47 17.26 -9.71
C LYS A 136 -19.39 16.44 -10.43
N ILE A 137 -18.24 17.05 -10.74
CA ILE A 137 -17.11 16.36 -11.36
C ILE A 137 -16.57 15.26 -10.43
N ALA A 138 -16.39 15.56 -9.15
CA ALA A 138 -15.87 14.59 -8.17
C ALA A 138 -16.73 13.32 -8.11
N LYS A 139 -18.06 13.46 -8.06
CA LYS A 139 -18.98 12.31 -8.09
C LYS A 139 -18.81 11.46 -9.35
N GLN A 140 -18.72 12.10 -10.52
CA GLN A 140 -18.49 11.39 -11.79
C GLN A 140 -17.16 10.64 -11.77
N GLN A 141 -16.08 11.29 -11.35
CA GLN A 141 -14.75 10.70 -11.30
C GLN A 141 -14.65 9.54 -10.30
N ILE A 142 -15.33 9.60 -9.17
CA ILE A 142 -15.40 8.50 -8.21
C ILE A 142 -16.11 7.29 -8.82
N GLY A 143 -17.25 7.51 -9.49
CA GLY A 143 -17.96 6.44 -10.20
C GLY A 143 -17.09 5.77 -11.28
N GLU A 144 -16.37 6.57 -12.07
CA GLU A 144 -15.42 6.06 -13.07
C GLU A 144 -14.24 5.30 -12.44
N LEU A 145 -13.65 5.86 -11.38
CA LEU A 145 -12.55 5.24 -10.64
C LEU A 145 -12.96 3.87 -10.10
N LEU A 146 -14.11 3.78 -9.45
CA LEU A 146 -14.63 2.52 -8.93
C LEU A 146 -14.77 1.47 -10.04
N GLY A 147 -15.25 1.86 -11.22
CA GLY A 147 -15.31 0.96 -12.37
C GLY A 147 -13.96 0.44 -12.87
N LEU A 148 -12.87 1.20 -12.69
CA LEU A 148 -11.52 0.74 -13.01
C LEU A 148 -10.92 -0.16 -11.93
N LEU A 149 -11.26 0.07 -10.66
CA LEU A 149 -10.81 -0.76 -9.54
C LEU A 149 -11.53 -2.11 -9.47
N CYS A 150 -12.68 -2.20 -10.12
CA CYS A 150 -13.66 -3.27 -10.00
C CYS A 150 -13.91 -3.93 -11.37
N PRO A 151 -12.95 -4.71 -11.90
CA PRO A 151 -13.08 -5.33 -13.21
C PRO A 151 -14.13 -6.45 -13.21
N VAL A 152 -14.56 -6.83 -14.42
CA VAL A 152 -15.54 -7.90 -14.69
C VAL A 152 -15.03 -9.27 -14.19
N PRO A 153 -15.89 -10.13 -13.60
CA PRO A 153 -17.33 -9.96 -13.35
C PRO A 153 -17.63 -8.89 -12.29
N ASP A 154 -18.83 -8.27 -12.36
CA ASP A 154 -19.21 -7.18 -11.46
C ASP A 154 -18.98 -7.54 -9.98
N PRO A 155 -18.07 -6.85 -9.27
CA PRO A 155 -17.70 -7.25 -7.93
C PRO A 155 -18.72 -6.84 -6.87
N PHE A 156 -19.66 -5.96 -7.19
CA PHE A 156 -20.75 -5.56 -6.29
C PHE A 156 -21.99 -6.44 -6.43
N ASN A 157 -21.90 -7.52 -7.20
CA ASN A 157 -23.02 -8.42 -7.42
C ASN A 157 -23.62 -8.93 -6.09
N SER A 158 -24.93 -8.76 -5.91
CA SER A 158 -25.65 -9.21 -4.70
C SER A 158 -25.51 -10.71 -4.39
N ASN A 159 -25.21 -11.55 -5.39
CA ASN A 159 -24.89 -12.95 -5.18
C ASN A 159 -23.50 -13.07 -4.56
N ARG A 160 -23.43 -13.31 -3.24
CA ARG A 160 -22.19 -13.50 -2.46
C ARG A 160 -21.25 -14.62 -2.93
N ARG A 161 -21.65 -15.42 -3.92
CA ARG A 161 -20.72 -16.34 -4.61
C ARG A 161 -19.84 -15.65 -5.65
N ASN A 162 -20.32 -14.54 -6.21
CA ASN A 162 -19.69 -13.84 -7.34
C ASN A 162 -19.35 -12.38 -7.01
N GLY A 163 -20.07 -11.75 -6.06
CA GLY A 163 -19.73 -10.43 -5.53
C GLY A 163 -18.74 -10.54 -4.38
N TYR A 164 -17.73 -9.68 -4.41
CA TYR A 164 -16.64 -9.65 -3.43
C TYR A 164 -16.34 -8.23 -2.92
N ASN A 165 -17.00 -7.20 -3.42
CA ASN A 165 -16.89 -5.84 -2.93
C ASN A 165 -18.23 -5.34 -2.38
N ARG A 166 -18.15 -4.59 -1.29
CA ARG A 166 -19.23 -3.78 -0.72
C ARG A 166 -18.76 -2.34 -0.62
N ALA A 167 -19.67 -1.38 -0.71
CA ALA A 167 -19.32 0.03 -0.61
C ALA A 167 -20.33 0.79 0.22
N ALA A 168 -19.82 1.62 1.14
CA ALA A 168 -20.60 2.60 1.87
C ALA A 168 -20.08 4.00 1.52
N LEU A 169 -20.96 5.00 1.59
CA LEU A 169 -20.56 6.39 1.36
C LEU A 169 -21.14 7.28 2.45
N ILE A 170 -20.23 8.05 3.06
CA ILE A 170 -20.58 9.17 3.92
C ILE A 170 -20.16 10.46 3.23
N GLN A 171 -21.03 11.47 3.23
CA GLN A 171 -20.66 12.82 2.88
C GLN A 171 -20.61 13.70 4.13
N TYR A 172 -19.67 14.64 4.15
CA TYR A 172 -19.58 15.63 5.22
C TYR A 172 -19.58 17.05 4.65
N SER A 173 -20.23 17.97 5.34
CA SER A 173 -20.03 19.42 5.22
C SER A 173 -20.12 20.03 6.60
N SER A 174 -21.18 20.78 6.93
CA SER A 174 -21.53 21.19 8.30
C SER A 174 -22.05 20.02 9.14
N ASN A 175 -22.64 19.03 8.48
CA ASN A 175 -23.18 17.82 9.07
C ASN A 175 -22.58 16.61 8.34
N VAL A 176 -22.60 15.45 8.99
CA VAL A 176 -22.28 14.17 8.36
C VAL A 176 -23.59 13.51 7.95
N VAL A 177 -23.68 13.08 6.70
CA VAL A 177 -24.81 12.33 6.15
C VAL A 177 -24.28 11.03 5.59
N GLU A 178 -24.87 9.93 6.04
CA GLU A 178 -24.70 8.63 5.43
C GLU A 178 -25.59 8.56 4.19
N GLU A 179 -25.00 8.44 3.01
CA GLU A 179 -25.73 8.40 1.74
C GLU A 179 -26.19 6.98 1.41
N PHE A 180 -25.38 5.98 1.74
CA PHE A 180 -25.73 4.56 1.68
C PHE A 180 -24.73 3.71 2.48
N ASP A 181 -25.20 2.57 3.00
CA ASP A 181 -24.42 1.57 3.74
C ASP A 181 -23.85 0.49 2.79
N PHE A 182 -22.96 -0.36 3.31
CA PHE A 182 -22.22 -1.40 2.58
C PHE A 182 -23.11 -2.39 1.82
N ASP A 183 -24.31 -2.64 2.32
CA ASP A 183 -25.22 -3.66 1.79
C ASP A 183 -26.32 -3.07 0.88
N ASP A 184 -26.33 -1.75 0.61
CA ASP A 184 -27.39 -1.08 -0.15
C ASP A 184 -27.25 -1.21 -1.67
N GLN A 185 -26.01 -1.36 -2.18
CA GLN A 185 -25.73 -1.40 -3.61
C GLN A 185 -25.38 -2.82 -4.07
N HIS A 186 -25.96 -3.23 -5.20
CA HIS A 186 -25.95 -4.63 -5.67
C HIS A 186 -25.34 -4.83 -7.06
N SER A 187 -24.85 -3.75 -7.66
CA SER A 187 -24.10 -3.76 -8.91
C SER A 187 -23.24 -2.50 -9.01
N LEU A 188 -22.22 -2.54 -9.85
CA LEU A 188 -21.42 -1.36 -10.19
C LEU A 188 -22.28 -0.26 -10.83
N ALA A 189 -23.34 -0.64 -11.56
CA ALA A 189 -24.25 0.30 -12.18
C ALA A 189 -25.11 1.04 -11.14
N ASP A 190 -25.63 0.32 -10.15
CA ASP A 190 -26.43 0.90 -9.05
C ASP A 190 -25.55 1.82 -8.20
N LEU A 191 -24.36 1.35 -7.83
CA LEU A 191 -23.40 2.14 -7.06
C LEU A 191 -23.02 3.44 -7.77
N LYS A 192 -22.76 3.41 -9.08
CA LYS A 192 -22.48 4.61 -9.88
C LYS A 192 -23.68 5.57 -9.88
N SER A 193 -24.88 5.04 -10.05
CA SER A 193 -26.12 5.83 -10.07
C SER A 193 -26.39 6.49 -8.73
N ALA A 194 -26.23 5.75 -7.63
CA ALA A 194 -26.34 6.23 -6.27
C ALA A 194 -25.34 7.39 -6.02
N ILE A 195 -24.06 7.18 -6.35
CA ILE A 195 -23.03 8.23 -6.20
C ILE A 195 -23.37 9.48 -7.00
N ILE A 196 -23.80 9.35 -8.26
CA ILE A 196 -24.12 10.50 -9.10
C ILE A 196 -25.33 11.27 -8.55
N SER A 197 -26.27 10.60 -7.89
CA SER A 197 -27.49 11.22 -7.34
C SER A 197 -27.28 12.04 -6.05
N ILE A 198 -26.14 11.89 -5.36
CA ILE A 198 -25.87 12.56 -4.08
C ILE A 198 -26.02 14.08 -4.19
N PRO A 199 -26.84 14.74 -3.33
CA PRO A 199 -27.00 16.18 -3.35
C PRO A 199 -25.79 16.91 -2.77
N TYR A 200 -25.46 18.07 -3.35
CA TYR A 200 -24.42 18.94 -2.81
C TYR A 200 -24.94 19.73 -1.61
N GLN A 201 -24.27 19.63 -0.46
CA GLN A 201 -24.72 20.28 0.78
C GLN A 201 -24.30 21.76 0.89
N ALA A 202 -23.14 22.14 0.35
CA ALA A 202 -22.58 23.49 0.44
C ALA A 202 -22.42 24.03 1.88
N GLY A 203 -22.31 23.14 2.88
CA GLY A 203 -22.11 23.52 4.28
C GLY A 203 -20.68 23.98 4.57
N ASN A 204 -20.40 24.37 5.81
CA ASN A 204 -19.05 24.73 6.24
C ASN A 204 -18.13 23.50 6.26
N ASP A 205 -16.83 23.68 6.08
CA ASP A 205 -15.85 22.61 6.22
C ASP A 205 -15.74 22.20 7.71
N LEU A 206 -16.28 21.04 8.10
CA LEU A 206 -16.21 20.51 9.49
C LEU A 206 -14.77 20.40 10.04
N TYR A 207 -13.77 20.32 9.18
CA TYR A 207 -12.35 20.33 9.56
C TYR A 207 -11.88 21.63 10.24
N ARG A 208 -12.63 22.74 10.15
CA ARG A 208 -12.30 23.99 10.87
C ARG A 208 -12.70 24.00 12.35
N ARG A 209 -13.41 22.98 12.86
CA ARG A 209 -13.93 22.97 14.26
C ARG A 209 -13.22 22.03 15.23
N CYS A 210 -12.21 21.29 14.81
CA CYS A 210 -11.37 20.49 15.72
C CYS A 210 -10.04 21.17 16.03
N PHE A 211 -10.04 22.41 16.54
CA PHE A 211 -8.91 23.02 17.27
C PHE A 211 -9.41 24.28 18.01
N ILE A 212 -10.06 24.09 19.16
CA ILE A 212 -9.95 24.96 20.35
C ILE A 212 -10.03 24.03 21.56
#